data_AF-A0A285J5I2-F1
#
_entry.id   AF-A0A285J5I2-F1
#
_cell.length_a   1.000
_cell.length_b   1.000
_cell.length_c   1.000
_cell.angle_alpha   90.00
_cell.angle_beta   90.00
_cell.angle_gamma   90.00
#
_symmetry.space_group_name_H-M   'P 1'
#
loop_
_entity.id
_entity.type
_entity.pdbx_description
1 polymer ?
#
loop_
_entity_poly.entity_id
_entity_poly.type
_entity_poly.pdbx_seq_one_letter_code
_entity_poly.pdbx_strand_id
1 'polypeptide(L)'
;MRRRSVFIVALTAVLVGASATPAGAASPSYRYQFLDPGGQPRLTEKVPVNVVFVGYEPGRAAFTKELARKYEPVVRSRLPYGVTEKLGITYTYDYKLRYADESYENRFFSQLTKMAKPAPLTEYQTAYNAQPKRTKTITRNHAIDAPSVEKWLALNPPSGVDTRRNTIFFVNWYGRPDFKFHVYTKTGEPDPDTGYDFGANRDSRKMIAWGGTTADDEETGLGRTRRVWFHDLSAGPESWTGNYDITNADVDGDGVADYRMPPVWEYAPGGYRAPGALAGDLGKITRYVALNLLMTSSPLYPVELPTPEPPKTIDIDSNTYEGWPGVDASARYQKPGLLLRELGELRWRNKFSFDSQDLPYDAGAAACYAGLLEEESCYPETGYPAWANLYLYNRENLARTRDDQGRVDYELPVFNYAVGADVGSPALGFADEDYVTGDQTYVFTFISPEIVESGYGLTTTQIHEVGHHLGMSHPHDGYDSETGVAYEPVGAFFYAWAGDENNTIMSYIDVNWDFSQFDRDNSDRFLTAAYWEAANRLAATVPAGTSLHQADALLGVAKAAFAKHDYRVAYALSEAAYAQVAAVAGKAAVSTLKAGTPRENTDVHGPHEFIDTLAPDGPRSQS
;
A
#
# COMPACT_ATOMS: atom_id res chain seq x y z
N MET A 1 48.32 -65.27 56.42
CA MET A 1 49.63 -64.98 55.80
C MET A 1 49.98 -63.52 56.08
N ARG A 2 51.14 -63.33 56.73
CA ARG A 2 51.95 -62.13 57.08
C ARG A 2 51.38 -60.73 56.73
N ARG A 3 51.07 -59.89 57.74
CA ARG A 3 51.98 -58.95 58.48
C ARG A 3 52.38 -57.74 57.58
N ARG A 4 52.18 -56.47 57.94
CA ARG A 4 52.53 -55.79 59.21
C ARG A 4 51.92 -54.38 59.27
N SER A 5 51.74 -53.92 60.50
CA SER A 5 51.26 -52.59 60.92
C SER A 5 52.39 -51.55 61.12
N VAL A 6 51.95 -50.28 61.23
CA VAL A 6 52.50 -49.11 61.96
C VAL A 6 53.66 -48.30 61.33
N PHE A 7 53.45 -47.01 61.01
CA PHE A 7 53.87 -45.85 61.84
C PHE A 7 53.56 -44.48 61.18
N ILE A 8 53.15 -43.54 62.04
CA ILE A 8 52.83 -42.13 61.83
C ILE A 8 54.11 -41.31 61.63
N VAL A 9 54.13 -40.38 60.66
CA VAL A 9 54.85 -39.09 60.75
C VAL A 9 54.06 -38.02 59.99
N ALA A 10 53.75 -36.93 60.69
CA ALA A 10 53.18 -35.70 60.14
C ALA A 10 54.20 -34.94 59.30
N LEU A 11 53.78 -34.39 58.15
CA LEU A 11 54.43 -33.24 57.56
C LEU A 11 53.37 -32.31 56.95
N THR A 12 53.13 -31.23 57.67
CA THR A 12 52.37 -30.06 57.23
C THR A 12 53.17 -29.36 56.13
N ALA A 13 52.73 -29.49 54.89
CA ALA A 13 53.25 -28.69 53.77
C ALA A 13 52.15 -27.76 53.28
N VAL A 14 52.31 -26.47 53.64
CA VAL A 14 51.59 -25.35 53.04
C VAL A 14 51.99 -25.29 51.56
N LEU A 15 51.08 -25.66 50.68
CA LEU A 15 51.13 -25.37 49.26
C LEU A 15 49.94 -24.48 48.93
N VAL A 16 50.18 -23.17 48.99
CA VAL A 16 49.42 -22.15 48.27
C VAL A 16 49.65 -22.42 46.79
N GLY A 17 48.92 -23.39 46.25
CA GLY A 17 48.81 -23.64 44.82
C GLY A 17 47.74 -22.69 44.31
N ALA A 18 48.17 -21.70 43.53
CA ALA A 18 47.30 -20.80 42.80
C ALA A 18 46.21 -21.61 42.08
N SER A 19 44.97 -21.48 42.56
CA SER A 19 43.79 -21.75 41.74
C SER A 19 43.78 -20.68 40.65
N ALA A 20 44.54 -20.92 39.59
CA ALA A 20 44.25 -20.36 38.29
C ALA A 20 42.90 -20.94 37.89
N THR A 21 41.82 -20.28 38.33
CA THR A 21 40.56 -20.33 37.60
C THR A 21 40.92 -20.00 36.16
N PRO A 22 40.52 -20.83 35.17
CA PRO A 22 40.68 -20.44 33.79
C PRO A 22 39.95 -19.10 33.64
N ALA A 23 40.69 -18.06 33.25
CA ALA A 23 40.12 -16.83 32.77
C ALA A 23 39.04 -17.19 31.74
N GLY A 24 37.84 -16.61 31.92
CA GLY A 24 36.59 -17.05 31.30
C GLY A 24 36.75 -17.48 29.86
N ALA A 25 36.57 -18.78 29.61
CA ALA A 25 36.09 -19.23 28.32
C ALA A 25 34.72 -18.57 28.15
N ALA A 26 34.62 -17.61 27.23
CA ALA A 26 33.32 -17.08 26.82
C ALA A 26 32.43 -18.28 26.50
N SER A 27 31.25 -18.35 27.14
CA SER A 27 30.26 -19.37 26.83
C SER A 27 30.09 -19.45 25.31
N PRO A 28 30.18 -20.64 24.69
CA PRO A 28 30.08 -20.74 23.24
C PRO A 28 28.79 -20.07 22.78
N SER A 29 28.92 -19.11 21.86
CA SER A 29 27.75 -18.43 21.29
C SER A 29 26.92 -19.47 20.53
N TYR A 30 25.62 -19.51 20.81
CA TYR A 30 24.70 -20.32 20.01
C TYR A 30 24.72 -19.82 18.57
N ARG A 31 24.75 -20.75 17.62
CA ARG A 31 24.53 -20.46 16.21
C ARG A 31 23.07 -20.74 15.89
N TYR A 32 22.39 -19.72 15.40
CA TYR A 32 21.01 -19.79 14.97
C TYR A 32 20.95 -19.91 13.44
N GLN A 33 19.91 -20.55 12.93
CA GLN A 33 19.75 -20.74 11.48
C GLN A 33 19.02 -19.57 10.83
N PHE A 34 18.06 -18.98 11.54
CA PHE A 34 17.12 -17.97 11.06
C PHE A 34 17.26 -16.66 11.82
N LEU A 35 17.33 -16.71 13.15
CA LEU A 35 17.62 -15.56 14.00
C LEU A 35 19.06 -15.08 13.72
N ASP A 36 19.23 -13.79 13.50
CA ASP A 36 20.53 -13.18 13.23
C ASP A 36 20.70 -11.97 14.16
N PRO A 37 21.23 -12.16 15.39
CA PRO A 37 21.33 -11.08 16.38
C PRO A 37 22.01 -9.83 15.81
N GLY A 38 21.25 -8.73 15.71
CA GLY A 38 21.67 -7.44 15.14
C GLY A 38 21.64 -7.34 13.62
N GLY A 39 21.36 -8.44 12.91
CA GLY A 39 21.27 -8.50 11.45
C GLY A 39 19.86 -8.24 10.90
N GLN A 40 19.77 -8.16 9.57
CA GLN A 40 18.51 -8.00 8.84
C GLN A 40 17.77 -9.33 8.67
N PRO A 41 16.43 -9.30 8.52
CA PRO A 41 15.71 -10.45 8.03
C PRO A 41 16.19 -10.84 6.63
N ARG A 42 16.09 -12.13 6.31
CA ARG A 42 16.47 -12.72 5.01
C ARG A 42 15.31 -13.55 4.48
N LEU A 43 14.25 -12.84 4.13
CA LEU A 43 13.04 -13.39 3.54
C LEU A 43 13.21 -13.45 2.02
N THR A 44 13.04 -14.64 1.46
CA THR A 44 13.10 -14.84 0.01
C THR A 44 11.88 -15.62 -0.42
N GLU A 45 11.22 -15.13 -1.45
CA GLU A 45 10.02 -15.74 -1.99
C GLU A 45 10.10 -15.86 -3.51
N LYS A 46 9.62 -16.99 -4.01
CA LYS A 46 9.40 -17.20 -5.44
C LYS A 46 7.92 -17.02 -5.72
N VAL A 47 7.53 -15.80 -6.10
CA VAL A 47 6.15 -15.35 -6.30
C VAL A 47 5.58 -15.95 -7.59
N PRO A 48 4.57 -16.83 -7.54
CA PRO A 48 3.89 -17.37 -8.70
C PRO A 48 2.95 -16.31 -9.28
N VAL A 49 3.17 -15.96 -10.54
CA VAL A 49 2.37 -14.96 -11.26
C VAL A 49 1.74 -15.65 -12.46
N ASN A 50 0.44 -15.91 -12.40
CA ASN A 50 -0.32 -16.35 -13.56
C ASN A 50 -0.66 -15.12 -14.41
N VAL A 51 -0.35 -15.16 -15.70
CA VAL A 51 -0.84 -14.16 -16.67
C VAL A 51 -1.69 -14.90 -17.68
N VAL A 52 -2.97 -14.59 -17.68
CA VAL A 52 -3.99 -15.25 -18.49
C VAL A 52 -4.48 -14.26 -19.53
N PHE A 53 -4.27 -14.57 -20.79
CA PHE A 53 -4.79 -13.81 -21.93
C PHE A 53 -6.10 -14.45 -22.39
N VAL A 54 -7.17 -13.66 -22.45
CA VAL A 54 -8.51 -14.06 -22.87
C VAL A 54 -8.91 -13.22 -24.09
N GLY A 55 -9.06 -13.83 -25.26
CA GLY A 55 -9.35 -13.13 -26.52
C GLY A 55 -8.13 -12.48 -27.18
N TYR A 56 -6.92 -12.97 -26.89
CA TYR A 56 -5.69 -12.52 -27.54
C TYR A 56 -5.01 -13.65 -28.30
N GLU A 57 -4.40 -13.28 -29.42
CA GLU A 57 -3.46 -14.14 -30.13
C GLU A 57 -2.09 -14.19 -29.44
N PRO A 58 -1.32 -15.29 -29.58
CA PRO A 58 0.01 -15.41 -28.97
C PRO A 58 1.01 -14.33 -29.42
N GLY A 59 1.54 -13.56 -28.48
CA GLY A 59 2.46 -12.42 -28.69
C GLY A 59 3.64 -12.38 -27.72
N ARG A 60 4.16 -13.54 -27.33
CA ARG A 60 4.97 -13.73 -26.11
C ARG A 60 6.27 -12.93 -26.02
N ALA A 61 7.00 -12.74 -27.11
CA ALA A 61 8.37 -12.21 -27.05
C ALA A 61 8.46 -10.77 -26.54
N ALA A 62 7.64 -9.85 -27.09
CA ALA A 62 7.61 -8.45 -26.66
C ALA A 62 7.10 -8.32 -25.22
N PHE A 63 6.08 -9.09 -24.84
CA PHE A 63 5.55 -9.12 -23.48
C PHE A 63 6.62 -9.50 -22.45
N THR A 64 7.34 -10.61 -22.67
CA THR A 64 8.33 -11.10 -21.70
C THR A 64 9.56 -10.22 -21.57
N LYS A 65 9.80 -9.31 -22.52
CA LYS A 65 10.94 -8.38 -22.47
C LYS A 65 10.77 -7.33 -21.37
N GLU A 66 9.53 -6.95 -21.07
CA GLU A 66 9.22 -5.91 -20.09
C GLU A 66 9.25 -6.44 -18.65
N LEU A 67 9.00 -7.74 -18.45
CA LEU A 67 8.81 -8.34 -17.12
C LEU A 67 10.06 -8.24 -16.23
N ALA A 68 9.85 -7.82 -14.99
CA ALA A 68 10.87 -7.86 -13.95
C ALA A 68 11.20 -9.31 -13.57
N ARG A 69 12.45 -9.61 -13.21
CA ARG A 69 12.90 -10.93 -12.74
C ARG A 69 12.88 -11.03 -11.22
N LYS A 70 13.24 -9.95 -10.54
CA LYS A 70 13.31 -9.85 -9.09
C LYS A 70 12.70 -8.54 -8.61
N TYR A 71 12.37 -8.49 -7.32
CA TYR A 71 11.99 -7.24 -6.66
C TYR A 71 12.46 -7.20 -5.22
N GLU A 72 12.98 -6.05 -4.78
CA GLU A 72 13.38 -5.78 -3.39
C GLU A 72 12.64 -4.52 -2.93
N PRO A 73 11.60 -4.63 -2.08
CA PRO A 73 10.86 -3.47 -1.61
C PRO A 73 11.74 -2.58 -0.72
N VAL A 74 11.49 -1.27 -0.83
CA VAL A 74 12.16 -0.22 -0.06
C VAL A 74 11.14 0.67 0.63
N VAL A 75 11.53 1.36 1.69
CA VAL A 75 10.70 2.43 2.25
C VAL A 75 10.82 3.67 1.36
N ARG A 76 9.72 4.07 0.72
CA ARG A 76 9.76 5.12 -0.31
C ARG A 76 9.98 6.52 0.25
N SER A 77 9.42 6.83 1.42
CA SER A 77 9.58 8.12 2.11
C SER A 77 11.04 8.47 2.43
N ARG A 78 11.92 7.47 2.45
CA ARG A 78 13.37 7.61 2.70
C ARG A 78 14.15 8.03 1.45
N LEU A 79 13.61 7.79 0.26
CA LEU A 79 14.32 8.01 -1.01
C LEU A 79 14.69 9.50 -1.23
N PRO A 80 13.80 10.48 -0.97
CA PRO A 80 14.13 11.92 -1.05
C PRO A 80 15.30 12.34 -0.16
N TYR A 81 15.50 11.61 0.95
CA TYR A 81 16.57 11.84 1.93
C TYR A 81 17.88 11.11 1.56
N GLY A 82 17.97 10.50 0.37
CA GLY A 82 19.14 9.74 -0.08
C GLY A 82 19.32 8.43 0.69
N VAL A 83 18.24 7.88 1.27
CA VAL A 83 18.27 6.64 2.05
C VAL A 83 17.48 5.56 1.31
N THR A 84 18.17 4.49 0.92
CA THR A 84 17.51 3.28 0.35
C THR A 84 17.35 2.24 1.44
N GLU A 85 16.27 2.35 2.21
CA GLU A 85 15.99 1.42 3.29
C GLU A 85 15.29 0.16 2.76
N LYS A 86 15.99 -0.98 2.79
CA LYS A 86 15.43 -2.29 2.38
C LYS A 86 14.77 -3.01 3.54
N LEU A 87 13.65 -3.67 3.26
CA LEU A 87 12.91 -4.47 4.25
C LEU A 87 13.52 -5.86 4.54
N GLY A 88 14.59 -6.26 3.84
CA GLY A 88 15.14 -7.62 3.94
C GLY A 88 14.24 -8.71 3.31
N ILE A 89 13.39 -8.30 2.37
CA ILE A 89 12.58 -9.17 1.52
C ILE A 89 13.15 -9.17 0.10
N THR A 90 13.23 -10.35 -0.52
CA THR A 90 13.60 -10.50 -1.93
C THR A 90 12.60 -11.38 -2.64
N TYR A 91 11.92 -10.83 -3.63
CA TYR A 91 11.04 -11.56 -4.52
C TYR A 91 11.79 -11.99 -5.79
N THR A 92 11.45 -13.18 -6.27
CA THR A 92 11.73 -13.63 -7.63
C THR A 92 10.42 -14.09 -8.26
N TYR A 93 10.20 -13.80 -9.53
CA TYR A 93 8.91 -14.09 -10.16
C TYR A 93 8.92 -15.41 -10.96
N ASP A 94 7.85 -16.19 -10.80
CA ASP A 94 7.58 -17.42 -11.56
C ASP A 94 6.37 -17.21 -12.48
N TYR A 95 6.64 -16.59 -13.64
CA TYR A 95 5.59 -16.28 -14.60
C TYR A 95 5.04 -17.52 -15.30
N LYS A 96 3.72 -17.66 -15.28
CA LYS A 96 2.97 -18.68 -16.01
C LYS A 96 2.03 -18.01 -16.99
N LEU A 97 2.49 -17.90 -18.23
CA LEU A 97 1.70 -17.32 -19.32
C LEU A 97 0.74 -18.37 -19.89
N ARG A 98 -0.54 -18.04 -19.98
CA ARG A 98 -1.61 -18.88 -20.50
C ARG A 98 -2.47 -18.09 -21.47
N TYR A 99 -2.82 -18.70 -22.58
CA TYR A 99 -3.87 -18.22 -23.47
C TYR A 99 -5.10 -19.10 -23.23
N ALA A 100 -6.24 -18.48 -23.00
CA ALA A 100 -7.50 -19.19 -22.87
C ALA A 100 -7.82 -19.90 -24.18
N ASP A 101 -8.49 -21.06 -24.08
CA ASP A 101 -9.02 -21.72 -25.27
C ASP A 101 -10.39 -21.13 -25.65
N GLU A 102 -10.82 -21.43 -26.88
CA GLU A 102 -12.09 -20.95 -27.43
C GLU A 102 -13.29 -21.34 -26.54
N SER A 103 -13.24 -22.51 -25.89
CA SER A 103 -14.32 -22.95 -25.01
C SER A 103 -14.42 -22.08 -23.75
N TYR A 104 -13.29 -21.69 -23.18
CA TYR A 104 -13.25 -20.78 -22.04
C TYR A 104 -13.71 -19.39 -22.44
N GLU A 105 -13.17 -18.86 -23.54
CA GLU A 105 -13.53 -17.54 -24.07
C GLU A 105 -15.03 -17.43 -24.33
N ASN A 106 -15.63 -18.42 -25.01
CA ASN A 106 -17.06 -18.43 -25.28
C ASN A 106 -17.91 -18.44 -23.99
N ARG A 107 -17.48 -19.15 -22.94
CA ARG A 107 -18.16 -19.13 -21.65
C ARG A 107 -18.02 -17.78 -20.96
N PHE A 108 -16.82 -17.20 -20.97
CA PHE A 108 -16.55 -15.94 -20.31
C PHE A 108 -17.28 -14.77 -20.98
N PHE A 109 -17.17 -14.62 -22.30
CA PHE A 109 -17.85 -13.54 -23.03
C PHE A 109 -19.38 -13.71 -23.06
N SER A 110 -19.88 -14.95 -23.01
CA SER A 110 -21.31 -15.20 -22.75
C SER A 110 -21.72 -14.71 -21.35
N GLN A 111 -20.86 -14.87 -20.35
CA GLN A 111 -21.11 -14.34 -19.02
C GLN A 111 -21.08 -12.81 -19.00
N LEU A 112 -20.10 -12.17 -19.63
CA LEU A 112 -20.08 -10.71 -19.76
C LEU A 112 -21.34 -10.19 -20.44
N THR A 113 -21.81 -10.86 -21.50
CA THR A 113 -23.08 -10.53 -22.17
C THR A 113 -24.28 -10.59 -21.23
N LYS A 114 -24.33 -11.57 -20.32
CA LYS A 114 -25.42 -11.71 -19.33
C LYS A 114 -25.37 -10.62 -18.27
N MET A 115 -24.17 -10.20 -17.87
CA MET A 115 -23.96 -9.16 -16.87
C MET A 115 -24.18 -7.75 -17.44
N ALA A 116 -23.95 -7.58 -18.74
CA ALA A 116 -24.04 -6.29 -19.44
C ALA A 116 -25.46 -5.71 -19.44
N LYS A 117 -25.62 -4.57 -18.77
CA LYS A 117 -26.84 -3.76 -18.76
C LYS A 117 -26.67 -2.57 -19.72
N PRO A 118 -27.60 -2.30 -20.64
CA PRO A 118 -27.53 -1.10 -21.47
C PRO A 118 -27.37 0.17 -20.62
N ALA A 119 -26.47 1.04 -21.04
CA ALA A 119 -26.18 2.31 -20.36
C ALA A 119 -25.99 3.43 -21.40
N PRO A 120 -26.19 4.70 -21.01
CA PRO A 120 -25.76 5.83 -21.84
C PRO A 120 -24.26 5.74 -22.16
N LEU A 121 -23.85 6.44 -23.23
CA LEU A 121 -22.42 6.71 -23.41
C LEU A 121 -21.93 7.55 -22.23
N THR A 122 -20.75 7.24 -21.73
CA THR A 122 -20.09 8.13 -20.76
C THR A 122 -19.65 9.42 -21.44
N GLU A 123 -19.35 10.44 -20.65
CA GLU A 123 -18.69 11.66 -21.13
C GLU A 123 -17.41 11.34 -21.92
N TYR A 124 -16.57 10.42 -21.45
CA TYR A 124 -15.31 10.05 -22.10
C TYR A 124 -15.48 9.27 -23.39
N GLN A 125 -16.50 8.42 -23.48
CA GLN A 125 -16.87 7.79 -24.75
C GLN A 125 -17.37 8.84 -25.76
N THR A 126 -18.08 9.87 -25.29
CA THR A 126 -18.53 10.99 -26.12
C THR A 126 -17.34 11.86 -26.57
N ALA A 127 -16.40 12.15 -25.66
CA ALA A 127 -15.17 12.88 -25.94
C ALA A 127 -14.29 12.14 -26.96
N TYR A 128 -14.07 10.83 -26.77
CA TYR A 128 -13.39 9.98 -27.75
C TYR A 128 -14.08 10.02 -29.12
N ASN A 129 -15.41 9.96 -29.16
CA ASN A 129 -16.17 10.07 -30.40
C ASN A 129 -16.01 11.42 -31.12
N ALA A 130 -15.64 12.48 -30.41
CA ALA A 130 -15.35 13.78 -31.00
C ALA A 130 -13.94 13.86 -31.62
N GLN A 131 -13.04 12.94 -31.26
CA GLN A 131 -11.65 12.94 -31.73
C GLN A 131 -11.56 12.67 -33.25
N PRO A 132 -10.82 13.48 -34.03
CA PRO A 132 -10.80 13.43 -35.50
C PRO A 132 -10.08 12.21 -36.10
N LYS A 133 -9.31 11.45 -35.31
CA LYS A 133 -8.51 10.30 -35.77
C LYS A 133 -8.93 8.96 -35.17
N ARG A 134 -10.06 8.92 -34.47
CA ARG A 134 -10.58 7.69 -33.87
C ARG A 134 -10.78 6.62 -34.94
N THR A 135 -10.38 5.40 -34.63
CA THR A 135 -10.55 4.24 -35.51
C THR A 135 -11.98 3.68 -35.45
N LYS A 136 -12.74 4.03 -34.40
CA LYS A 136 -14.13 3.61 -34.19
C LYS A 136 -15.00 4.73 -33.67
N THR A 137 -16.31 4.58 -33.88
CA THR A 137 -17.34 5.40 -33.22
C THR A 137 -18.18 4.50 -32.32
N ILE A 138 -18.31 4.87 -31.06
CA ILE A 138 -19.05 4.17 -30.04
C ILE A 138 -20.48 4.66 -30.07
N THR A 139 -21.42 3.84 -30.53
CA THR A 139 -22.83 4.26 -30.70
C THR A 139 -23.77 3.74 -29.62
N ARG A 140 -23.30 2.81 -28.79
CA ARG A 140 -24.03 2.16 -27.70
C ARG A 140 -23.03 1.81 -26.61
N ASN A 141 -23.46 1.79 -25.35
CA ASN A 141 -22.63 1.39 -24.22
C ASN A 141 -23.39 0.44 -23.29
N HIS A 142 -22.66 -0.31 -22.49
CA HIS A 142 -23.19 -1.14 -21.42
C HIS A 142 -22.36 -0.96 -20.15
N ALA A 143 -23.02 -0.97 -19.00
CA ALA A 143 -22.35 -1.10 -17.71
C ALA A 143 -22.26 -2.59 -17.34
N ILE A 144 -21.09 -3.02 -16.87
CA ILE A 144 -20.84 -4.36 -16.34
C ILE A 144 -20.31 -4.21 -14.91
N ASP A 145 -20.92 -4.93 -13.96
CA ASP A 145 -20.47 -4.94 -12.57
C ASP A 145 -19.09 -5.60 -12.43
N ALA A 146 -18.08 -4.82 -12.03
CA ALA A 146 -16.69 -5.25 -11.97
C ALA A 146 -16.45 -6.35 -10.91
N PRO A 147 -16.96 -6.24 -9.67
CA PRO A 147 -16.83 -7.29 -8.66
C PRO A 147 -17.44 -8.63 -9.11
N SER A 148 -18.60 -8.61 -9.79
CA SER A 148 -19.20 -9.81 -10.34
C SER A 148 -18.29 -10.50 -11.36
N VAL A 149 -17.58 -9.73 -12.18
CA VAL A 149 -16.65 -10.25 -13.20
C VAL A 149 -15.41 -10.85 -12.53
N GLU A 150 -14.80 -10.14 -11.58
CA GLU A 150 -13.71 -10.68 -10.78
C GLU A 150 -14.12 -11.97 -10.10
N LYS A 151 -15.26 -11.99 -9.41
CA LYS A 151 -15.79 -13.18 -8.72
C LYS A 151 -15.99 -14.33 -9.68
N TRP A 152 -16.48 -14.07 -10.89
CA TRP A 152 -16.61 -15.11 -11.91
C TRP A 152 -15.24 -15.66 -12.32
N LEU A 153 -14.26 -14.80 -12.63
CA LEU A 153 -12.90 -15.21 -13.01
C LEU A 153 -12.21 -15.99 -11.88
N ALA A 154 -12.36 -15.53 -10.64
CA ALA A 154 -11.80 -16.16 -9.46
C ALA A 154 -12.33 -17.57 -9.22
N LEU A 155 -13.62 -17.81 -9.51
CA LEU A 155 -14.31 -19.09 -9.30
C LEU A 155 -14.34 -19.98 -10.55
N ASN A 156 -14.09 -19.42 -11.74
CA ASN A 156 -14.07 -20.13 -13.01
C ASN A 156 -12.75 -19.86 -13.75
N PRO A 157 -11.58 -20.17 -13.19
CA PRO A 157 -10.33 -20.00 -13.92
C PRO A 157 -10.21 -21.01 -15.07
N PRO A 158 -9.41 -20.72 -16.12
CA PRO A 158 -9.04 -21.72 -17.12
C PRO A 158 -8.29 -22.89 -16.47
N SER A 159 -8.25 -24.03 -17.16
CA SER A 159 -7.56 -25.22 -16.65
C SER A 159 -6.10 -24.92 -16.30
N GLY A 160 -5.69 -25.32 -15.10
CA GLY A 160 -4.31 -25.16 -14.61
C GLY A 160 -3.97 -23.77 -14.07
N VAL A 161 -4.93 -22.85 -13.94
CA VAL A 161 -4.77 -21.55 -13.27
C VAL A 161 -5.31 -21.65 -11.84
N ASP A 162 -4.47 -21.30 -10.86
CA ASP A 162 -4.84 -21.25 -9.44
C ASP A 162 -4.98 -19.80 -8.98
N THR A 163 -6.22 -19.32 -8.87
CA THR A 163 -6.57 -17.94 -8.49
C THR A 163 -6.34 -17.64 -7.00
N ARG A 164 -5.90 -18.63 -6.20
CA ARG A 164 -5.35 -18.35 -4.86
C ARG A 164 -3.95 -17.76 -4.92
N ARG A 165 -3.30 -17.82 -6.10
CA ARG A 165 -2.03 -17.18 -6.41
C ARG A 165 -2.27 -15.92 -7.23
N ASN A 166 -1.31 -15.01 -7.22
CA ASN A 166 -1.31 -13.80 -8.03
C ASN A 166 -1.65 -14.13 -9.48
N THR A 167 -2.78 -13.60 -9.96
CA THR A 167 -3.35 -13.93 -11.27
C THR A 167 -3.86 -12.67 -11.95
N ILE A 168 -3.27 -12.37 -13.10
CA ILE A 168 -3.63 -11.26 -13.97
C ILE A 168 -4.42 -11.81 -15.14
N PHE A 169 -5.63 -11.30 -15.38
CA PHE A 169 -6.41 -11.60 -16.58
C PHE A 169 -6.37 -10.41 -17.53
N PHE A 170 -5.70 -10.55 -18.66
CA PHE A 170 -5.88 -9.61 -19.76
C PHE A 170 -7.06 -10.05 -20.61
N VAL A 171 -8.04 -9.17 -20.77
CA VAL A 171 -9.26 -9.43 -21.54
C VAL A 171 -9.25 -8.58 -22.82
N ASN A 172 -9.75 -9.19 -23.90
CA ASN A 172 -10.06 -8.53 -25.15
C ASN A 172 -11.30 -9.20 -25.79
N TRP A 173 -12.45 -8.55 -25.66
CA TRP A 173 -13.69 -8.98 -26.32
C TRP A 173 -13.79 -8.49 -27.77
N TYR A 174 -13.02 -7.47 -28.15
CA TYR A 174 -13.11 -6.84 -29.45
C TYR A 174 -12.74 -7.80 -30.60
N GLY A 175 -13.48 -7.72 -31.70
CA GLY A 175 -13.34 -8.59 -32.87
C GLY A 175 -14.27 -9.81 -32.86
N ARG A 176 -14.89 -10.12 -31.72
CA ARG A 176 -15.91 -11.18 -31.62
C ARG A 176 -17.28 -10.70 -32.14
N PRO A 177 -18.12 -11.59 -32.70
CA PRO A 177 -19.45 -11.21 -33.19
C PRO A 177 -20.43 -10.83 -32.09
N ASP A 178 -20.17 -11.24 -30.85
CA ASP A 178 -20.96 -10.92 -29.65
C ASP A 178 -20.43 -9.70 -28.88
N PHE A 179 -19.41 -9.01 -29.40
CA PHE A 179 -18.80 -7.84 -28.75
C PHE A 179 -19.83 -6.74 -28.44
N LYS A 180 -19.67 -6.16 -27.25
CA LYS A 180 -20.39 -4.97 -26.79
C LYS A 180 -19.38 -3.92 -26.33
N PHE A 181 -19.55 -2.69 -26.81
CA PHE A 181 -18.94 -1.54 -26.14
C PHE A 181 -19.48 -1.47 -24.72
N HIS A 182 -18.57 -1.34 -23.76
CA HIS A 182 -18.87 -1.40 -22.34
C HIS A 182 -17.83 -0.67 -21.51
N VAL A 183 -18.20 -0.38 -20.26
CA VAL A 183 -17.33 0.03 -19.16
C VAL A 183 -17.65 -0.83 -17.95
N TYR A 184 -16.71 -0.96 -17.04
CA TYR A 184 -16.96 -1.56 -15.73
C TYR A 184 -17.41 -0.52 -14.71
N THR A 185 -18.23 -0.99 -13.76
CA THR A 185 -18.77 -0.18 -12.67
C THR A 185 -18.62 -0.92 -11.36
N LYS A 186 -18.34 -0.18 -10.30
CA LYS A 186 -18.52 -0.56 -8.90
C LYS A 186 -19.47 0.47 -8.29
N THR A 187 -20.54 0.04 -7.64
CA THR A 187 -21.60 0.92 -7.10
C THR A 187 -22.13 0.34 -5.80
N GLY A 188 -22.82 1.14 -4.98
CA GLY A 188 -23.47 0.66 -3.75
C GLY A 188 -22.65 0.85 -2.48
N GLU A 189 -21.50 1.51 -2.58
CA GLU A 189 -20.65 1.93 -1.47
C GLU A 189 -20.49 3.46 -1.52
N PRO A 190 -21.51 4.21 -1.07
CA PRO A 190 -21.41 5.65 -0.97
C PRO A 190 -20.45 6.07 0.14
N ASP A 191 -19.95 7.29 0.05
CA ASP A 191 -19.24 7.92 1.16
C ASP A 191 -20.12 7.88 2.44
N PRO A 192 -19.60 7.38 3.59
CA PRO A 192 -20.36 7.20 4.83
C PRO A 192 -20.94 8.49 5.43
N ASP A 193 -20.32 9.62 5.13
CA ASP A 193 -20.58 10.88 5.79
C ASP A 193 -21.53 11.74 4.98
N THR A 194 -21.44 11.69 3.64
CA THR A 194 -22.29 12.46 2.73
C THR A 194 -23.39 11.62 2.07
N GLY A 195 -23.20 10.31 1.97
CA GLY A 195 -24.08 9.39 1.23
C GLY A 195 -23.90 9.45 -0.30
N TYR A 196 -22.84 10.09 -0.82
CA TYR A 196 -22.59 10.20 -2.24
C TYR A 196 -21.94 8.94 -2.83
N ASP A 197 -22.62 8.28 -3.78
CA ASP A 197 -22.08 7.11 -4.49
C ASP A 197 -21.34 7.54 -5.75
N PHE A 198 -20.00 7.65 -5.67
CA PHE A 198 -19.17 8.08 -6.79
C PHE A 198 -19.29 7.14 -7.99
N GLY A 199 -19.29 5.84 -7.72
CA GLY A 199 -19.38 4.81 -8.75
C GLY A 199 -20.70 4.85 -9.53
N ALA A 200 -21.80 5.21 -8.86
CA ALA A 200 -23.11 5.38 -9.51
C ALA A 200 -23.24 6.73 -10.23
N ASN A 201 -22.72 7.81 -9.65
CA ASN A 201 -23.05 9.18 -10.06
C ASN A 201 -22.01 9.84 -10.96
N ARG A 202 -20.76 9.33 -11.04
CA ARG A 202 -19.70 9.95 -11.84
C ARG A 202 -19.26 9.06 -13.00
N ASP A 203 -19.28 9.62 -14.20
CA ASP A 203 -18.70 8.97 -15.38
C ASP A 203 -17.19 8.81 -15.25
N SER A 204 -16.54 9.65 -14.44
CA SER A 204 -15.09 9.58 -14.20
C SER A 204 -14.65 8.36 -13.40
N ARG A 205 -15.60 7.63 -12.78
CA ARG A 205 -15.34 6.43 -11.96
C ARG A 205 -15.75 5.14 -12.67
N LYS A 206 -15.76 5.17 -14.00
CA LYS A 206 -15.99 4.01 -14.86
C LYS A 206 -14.65 3.43 -15.25
N MET A 207 -14.55 2.10 -15.27
CA MET A 207 -13.27 1.40 -15.26
C MET A 207 -13.11 0.47 -16.47
N ILE A 208 -11.88 0.04 -16.71
CA ILE A 208 -11.48 -1.03 -17.64
C ILE A 208 -10.81 -2.22 -16.94
N ALA A 209 -10.53 -2.11 -15.66
CA ALA A 209 -9.89 -3.09 -14.80
C ALA A 209 -10.59 -3.16 -13.43
N TRP A 210 -10.35 -4.26 -12.71
CA TRP A 210 -10.78 -4.43 -11.32
C TRP A 210 -10.10 -5.65 -10.69
N GLY A 211 -9.95 -5.62 -9.38
CA GLY A 211 -9.62 -6.82 -8.62
C GLY A 211 -9.16 -6.57 -7.20
N GLY A 212 -8.82 -7.64 -6.50
CA GLY A 212 -8.31 -7.59 -5.14
C GLY A 212 -9.39 -7.61 -4.07
N THR A 213 -10.65 -7.92 -4.41
CA THR A 213 -11.72 -8.08 -3.41
C THR A 213 -11.35 -9.17 -2.41
N THR A 214 -11.51 -8.90 -1.12
CA THR A 214 -11.07 -9.81 -0.07
C THR A 214 -12.05 -10.98 0.10
N ALA A 215 -11.67 -11.96 0.91
CA ALA A 215 -12.53 -13.10 1.18
C ALA A 215 -13.77 -12.69 1.99
N ASP A 216 -13.57 -11.72 2.88
CA ASP A 216 -14.43 -11.30 3.97
C ASP A 216 -15.09 -9.93 3.76
N ASP A 217 -14.71 -9.20 2.71
CA ASP A 217 -15.34 -7.95 2.23
C ASP A 217 -16.87 -8.02 2.31
N GLU A 218 -17.44 -7.04 3.02
CA GLU A 218 -18.81 -7.01 3.52
C GLU A 218 -19.84 -6.92 2.39
N GLU A 219 -19.48 -6.25 1.29
CA GLU A 219 -20.36 -5.94 0.18
C GLU A 219 -20.25 -6.97 -0.95
N THR A 220 -19.03 -7.38 -1.29
CA THR A 220 -18.73 -8.14 -2.50
C THR A 220 -17.83 -9.36 -2.31
N GLY A 221 -17.50 -9.69 -1.06
CA GLY A 221 -16.60 -10.77 -0.64
C GLY A 221 -16.61 -12.05 -1.47
N LEU A 222 -15.40 -12.55 -1.73
CA LEU A 222 -15.16 -13.75 -2.52
C LEU A 222 -15.36 -15.06 -1.73
N GLY A 223 -15.53 -14.97 -0.41
CA GLY A 223 -15.74 -16.08 0.53
C GLY A 223 -14.49 -16.93 0.80
N ARG A 224 -13.43 -16.78 0.01
CA ARG A 224 -12.10 -17.36 0.19
C ARG A 224 -11.06 -16.44 -0.45
N THR A 225 -9.85 -16.41 0.09
CA THR A 225 -8.76 -15.61 -0.47
C THR A 225 -8.47 -15.98 -1.92
N ARG A 226 -8.52 -14.96 -2.77
CA ARG A 226 -8.15 -14.98 -4.19
C ARG A 226 -7.29 -13.76 -4.46
N ARG A 227 -6.41 -13.86 -5.45
CA ARG A 227 -5.47 -12.80 -5.82
C ARG A 227 -5.63 -12.54 -7.30
N VAL A 228 -6.77 -11.96 -7.65
CA VAL A 228 -7.20 -11.78 -9.04
C VAL A 228 -7.25 -10.29 -9.32
N TRP A 229 -6.70 -9.90 -10.46
CA TRP A 229 -6.93 -8.59 -11.06
C TRP A 229 -7.09 -8.78 -12.55
N PHE A 230 -8.08 -8.15 -13.16
CA PHE A 230 -8.29 -8.19 -14.59
C PHE A 230 -8.16 -6.81 -15.20
N HIS A 231 -7.72 -6.77 -16.45
CA HIS A 231 -7.59 -5.57 -17.26
C HIS A 231 -8.12 -5.87 -18.66
N ASP A 232 -9.26 -5.28 -19.00
CA ASP A 232 -9.93 -5.45 -20.28
C ASP A 232 -9.64 -4.27 -21.21
N LEU A 233 -8.74 -4.49 -22.17
CA LEU A 233 -8.40 -3.45 -23.13
C LEU A 233 -9.53 -3.21 -24.15
N SER A 234 -10.59 -4.02 -24.16
CA SER A 234 -11.79 -3.81 -24.97
C SER A 234 -12.92 -3.07 -24.24
N ALA A 235 -12.75 -2.79 -22.94
CA ALA A 235 -13.59 -1.87 -22.19
C ALA A 235 -13.15 -0.41 -22.41
N GLY A 236 -14.00 0.54 -22.03
CA GLY A 236 -13.71 1.97 -22.13
C GLY A 236 -14.12 2.58 -23.48
N PRO A 237 -13.46 3.67 -23.91
CA PRO A 237 -12.49 4.42 -23.14
C PRO A 237 -13.10 5.07 -21.89
N GLU A 238 -12.25 5.41 -20.94
CA GLU A 238 -12.57 5.99 -19.64
C GLU A 238 -11.55 7.08 -19.28
N SER A 239 -11.83 7.80 -18.20
CA SER A 239 -11.16 9.02 -17.75
C SER A 239 -9.82 8.80 -17.06
N TRP A 240 -9.75 7.80 -16.20
CA TRP A 240 -8.72 7.56 -15.20
C TRP A 240 -7.36 7.30 -15.84
N THR A 241 -7.32 6.50 -16.90
CA THR A 241 -6.09 6.24 -17.65
C THR A 241 -5.91 7.18 -18.85
N GLY A 242 -6.77 8.20 -18.99
CA GLY A 242 -6.72 9.18 -20.08
C GLY A 242 -6.85 8.57 -21.48
N ASN A 243 -7.34 7.34 -21.56
CA ASN A 243 -7.29 6.51 -22.77
C ASN A 243 -8.32 6.91 -23.84
N TYR A 244 -9.19 7.88 -23.53
CA TYR A 244 -10.16 8.48 -24.45
C TYR A 244 -9.54 9.56 -25.35
N ASP A 245 -8.50 10.26 -24.88
CA ASP A 245 -7.87 11.33 -25.65
C ASP A 245 -6.77 10.74 -26.55
N ILE A 246 -6.95 10.79 -27.85
CA ILE A 246 -6.00 10.23 -28.81
C ILE A 246 -5.34 11.30 -29.68
N THR A 247 -5.53 12.58 -29.35
CA THR A 247 -4.93 13.68 -30.12
C THR A 247 -4.13 14.67 -29.30
N ASN A 248 -4.47 14.87 -28.03
CA ASN A 248 -3.59 15.57 -27.11
C ASN A 248 -2.47 14.62 -26.68
N ALA A 249 -1.22 15.08 -26.69
CA ALA A 249 -0.08 14.26 -26.24
C ALA A 249 0.15 14.36 -24.73
N ASP A 250 -0.23 15.47 -24.12
CA ASP A 250 0.05 15.90 -22.74
C ASP A 250 -1.31 16.26 -22.11
N VAL A 251 -1.90 15.29 -21.41
CA VAL A 251 -3.27 15.38 -20.89
C VAL A 251 -3.34 15.95 -19.48
N ASP A 252 -2.24 15.96 -18.74
CA ASP A 252 -2.14 16.60 -17.42
C ASP A 252 -1.60 18.04 -17.48
N GLY A 253 -1.06 18.47 -18.63
CA GLY A 253 -0.64 19.85 -18.88
C GLY A 253 0.74 20.20 -18.35
N ASP A 254 1.56 19.21 -17.97
CA ASP A 254 2.89 19.41 -17.39
C ASP A 254 3.98 19.73 -18.43
N GLY A 255 3.64 19.68 -19.72
CA GLY A 255 4.55 19.90 -20.85
C GLY A 255 5.27 18.64 -21.34
N VAL A 256 4.97 17.46 -20.77
CA VAL A 256 5.53 16.15 -21.09
C VAL A 256 4.45 15.27 -21.71
N ALA A 257 4.84 14.46 -22.70
CA ALA A 257 3.88 13.57 -23.36
C ALA A 257 3.57 12.33 -22.50
N ASP A 258 2.27 12.06 -22.34
CA ASP A 258 1.74 10.95 -21.56
C ASP A 258 1.63 9.66 -22.34
N TYR A 259 2.28 8.62 -21.81
CA TYR A 259 2.26 7.28 -22.34
C TYR A 259 0.96 6.59 -21.94
N ARG A 260 -0.04 6.70 -22.81
CA ARG A 260 -1.38 6.14 -22.58
C ARG A 260 -1.64 4.89 -23.42
N MET A 261 -2.51 4.03 -22.88
CA MET A 261 -2.90 2.77 -23.51
C MET A 261 -4.37 2.87 -23.91
N PRO A 262 -4.68 3.15 -25.20
CA PRO A 262 -6.06 3.32 -25.65
C PRO A 262 -6.80 1.97 -25.66
N PRO A 263 -8.13 1.98 -25.85
CA PRO A 263 -8.87 0.75 -26.14
C PRO A 263 -8.28 -0.01 -27.33
N VAL A 264 -8.43 -1.33 -27.32
CA VAL A 264 -7.76 -2.30 -28.20
C VAL A 264 -7.99 -2.03 -29.69
N TRP A 265 -9.10 -1.40 -30.09
CA TRP A 265 -9.34 -1.06 -31.49
C TRP A 265 -8.43 0.06 -32.03
N GLU A 266 -7.79 0.84 -31.16
CA GLU A 266 -6.76 1.83 -31.51
C GLU A 266 -5.38 1.22 -31.76
N TYR A 267 -5.20 -0.08 -31.48
CA TYR A 267 -4.03 -0.86 -31.87
C TYR A 267 -4.13 -1.33 -33.32
N ALA A 268 -4.28 -0.38 -34.23
CA ALA A 268 -4.57 -0.61 -35.64
C ALA A 268 -3.61 0.18 -36.55
N PRO A 269 -3.43 -0.24 -37.82
CA PRO A 269 -2.78 0.61 -38.81
C PRO A 269 -3.51 1.96 -38.90
N GLY A 270 -2.82 3.06 -38.54
CA GLY A 270 -3.39 4.40 -38.52
C GLY A 270 -4.20 4.76 -37.26
N GLY A 271 -4.27 3.88 -36.26
CA GLY A 271 -4.78 4.21 -34.92
C GLY A 271 -3.75 4.92 -34.05
N TYR A 272 -4.13 5.26 -32.82
CA TYR A 272 -3.24 5.93 -31.87
C TYR A 272 -1.95 5.13 -31.60
N ARG A 273 -2.03 3.79 -31.53
CA ARG A 273 -0.86 2.93 -31.30
C ARG A 273 -0.66 1.90 -32.41
N ALA A 274 0.61 1.61 -32.69
CA ALA A 274 0.95 0.56 -33.64
C ALA A 274 0.50 -0.82 -33.12
N PRO A 275 -0.04 -1.72 -33.96
CA PRO A 275 -0.46 -3.06 -33.54
C PRO A 275 0.64 -3.85 -32.81
N GLY A 276 1.90 -3.71 -33.26
CA GLY A 276 3.04 -4.40 -32.66
C GLY A 276 3.41 -3.95 -31.24
N ALA A 277 2.85 -2.85 -30.75
CA ALA A 277 3.12 -2.32 -29.41
C ALA A 277 2.28 -3.01 -28.32
N LEU A 278 1.18 -3.70 -28.68
CA LEU A 278 0.22 -4.29 -27.74
C LEU A 278 0.88 -5.21 -26.71
N ALA A 279 1.64 -6.19 -27.17
CA ALA A 279 2.26 -7.16 -26.28
C ALA A 279 3.27 -6.51 -25.32
N GLY A 280 4.02 -5.49 -25.75
CA GLY A 280 4.93 -4.75 -24.88
C GLY A 280 4.16 -3.98 -23.81
N ASP A 281 3.07 -3.32 -24.17
CA ASP A 281 2.27 -2.56 -23.21
C ASP A 281 1.57 -3.42 -22.16
N LEU A 282 1.04 -4.59 -22.55
CA LEU A 282 0.54 -5.56 -21.57
C LEU A 282 1.67 -6.02 -20.62
N GLY A 283 2.90 -6.10 -21.12
CA GLY A 283 4.10 -6.37 -20.31
C GLY A 283 4.40 -5.25 -19.31
N LYS A 284 4.25 -3.99 -19.73
CA LYS A 284 4.35 -2.81 -18.85
C LYS A 284 3.27 -2.80 -17.78
N ILE A 285 2.00 -3.04 -18.14
CA ILE A 285 0.90 -3.17 -17.16
C ILE A 285 1.20 -4.29 -16.16
N THR A 286 1.73 -5.43 -16.62
CA THR A 286 2.11 -6.51 -15.72
C THR A 286 3.17 -6.06 -14.71
N ARG A 287 4.25 -5.42 -15.17
CA ARG A 287 5.36 -5.00 -14.30
C ARG A 287 4.99 -3.83 -13.41
N TYR A 288 4.65 -2.71 -14.03
CA TYR A 288 4.51 -1.45 -13.31
C TYR A 288 3.19 -1.39 -12.56
N VAL A 289 2.09 -1.95 -13.09
CA VAL A 289 0.82 -1.92 -12.36
C VAL A 289 0.68 -3.15 -11.46
N ALA A 290 0.48 -4.32 -12.06
CA ALA A 290 0.08 -5.49 -11.29
C ALA A 290 1.14 -5.97 -10.28
N LEU A 291 2.45 -5.87 -10.59
CA LEU A 291 3.50 -6.29 -9.66
C LEU A 291 3.95 -5.19 -8.71
N ASN A 292 4.37 -4.05 -9.26
CA ASN A 292 5.03 -3.01 -8.47
C ASN A 292 4.04 -2.19 -7.62
N LEU A 293 2.77 -2.09 -8.01
CA LEU A 293 1.75 -1.32 -7.27
C LEU A 293 0.83 -2.24 -6.47
N LEU A 294 0.45 -3.39 -7.03
CA LEU A 294 -0.52 -4.28 -6.37
C LEU A 294 0.18 -5.43 -5.61
N MET A 295 0.82 -6.36 -6.30
CA MET A 295 1.13 -7.67 -5.72
C MET A 295 2.35 -7.72 -4.81
N THR A 296 3.34 -6.87 -5.03
CA THR A 296 4.65 -6.89 -4.35
C THR A 296 5.18 -5.47 -4.17
N SER A 297 4.34 -4.54 -3.74
CA SER A 297 4.68 -3.12 -3.67
C SER A 297 5.81 -2.83 -2.67
N SER A 298 6.30 -1.60 -2.74
CA SER A 298 7.15 -0.99 -1.72
C SER A 298 6.27 -0.18 -0.76
N PRO A 299 6.47 -0.23 0.56
CA PRO A 299 5.70 0.61 1.46
C PRO A 299 6.05 2.09 1.28
N LEU A 300 5.09 2.97 1.57
CA LEU A 300 5.34 4.41 1.55
C LEU A 300 6.25 4.78 2.73
N TYR A 301 5.75 4.59 3.94
CA TYR A 301 6.45 4.83 5.20
C TYR A 301 7.00 3.53 5.81
N PRO A 302 7.94 3.61 6.78
CA PRO A 302 8.34 2.44 7.56
C PRO A 302 7.11 1.74 8.14
N VAL A 303 7.01 0.42 7.96
CA VAL A 303 5.89 -0.34 8.53
C VAL A 303 6.05 -0.60 10.03
N GLU A 304 7.29 -0.48 10.51
CA GLU A 304 7.58 -0.17 11.89
C GLU A 304 7.06 1.23 12.21
N LEU A 305 6.09 1.32 13.10
CA LEU A 305 5.70 2.59 13.67
C LEU A 305 6.88 3.18 14.47
N PRO A 306 6.99 4.51 14.61
CA PRO A 306 8.13 5.20 15.23
C PRO A 306 8.14 5.04 16.76
N THR A 307 8.18 3.79 17.21
CA THR A 307 8.19 3.36 18.60
C THR A 307 9.44 2.53 18.89
N PRO A 308 9.90 2.48 20.15
CA PRO A 308 11.03 1.63 20.54
C PRO A 308 10.83 0.14 20.24
N GLU A 309 9.58 -0.31 20.31
CA GLU A 309 9.14 -1.70 20.18
C GLU A 309 7.87 -1.73 19.33
N PRO A 310 7.64 -2.79 18.52
CA PRO A 310 6.44 -2.88 17.72
C PRO A 310 5.17 -2.80 18.58
N PRO A 311 4.26 -1.84 18.33
CA PRO A 311 3.12 -1.61 19.21
C PRO A 311 2.06 -2.71 19.07
N LYS A 312 1.29 -2.96 20.13
CA LYS A 312 0.08 -3.80 20.15
C LYS A 312 -1.17 -2.97 20.16
N THR A 313 -1.18 -1.85 20.86
CA THR A 313 -2.30 -0.89 20.85
C THR A 313 -1.92 0.33 20.04
N ILE A 314 -2.85 0.77 19.20
CA ILE A 314 -2.74 2.00 18.42
C ILE A 314 -3.98 2.83 18.72
N ASP A 315 -3.81 4.03 19.24
CA ASP A 315 -4.90 5.00 19.34
C ASP A 315 -4.87 5.95 18.14
N ILE A 316 -6.04 6.20 17.55
CA ILE A 316 -6.25 7.22 16.54
C ILE A 316 -6.77 8.47 17.28
N ASP A 317 -5.86 9.40 17.55
CA ASP A 317 -6.11 10.64 18.30
C ASP A 317 -6.60 11.72 17.31
N SER A 318 -7.92 11.84 17.19
CA SER A 318 -8.57 12.70 16.19
C SER A 318 -8.80 14.13 16.71
N ASN A 319 -8.03 15.06 16.17
CA ASN A 319 -7.95 16.45 16.58
C ASN A 319 -8.57 17.37 15.52
N THR A 320 -9.75 17.92 15.78
CA THR A 320 -10.48 18.71 14.77
C THR A 320 -10.42 20.21 15.06
N TYR A 321 -9.83 20.98 14.16
CA TYR A 321 -9.92 22.45 14.16
C TYR A 321 -11.28 22.87 13.59
N GLU A 322 -12.20 23.26 14.48
CA GLU A 322 -13.57 23.68 14.13
C GLU A 322 -13.62 25.14 13.65
N GLY A 323 -13.07 25.39 12.45
CA GLY A 323 -13.07 26.67 11.76
C GLY A 323 -14.31 26.93 10.88
N TRP A 324 -15.21 25.96 10.70
CA TRP A 324 -16.43 26.08 9.90
C TRP A 324 -17.58 26.62 10.77
N PRO A 325 -18.01 27.90 10.59
CA PRO A 325 -19.01 28.50 11.46
C PRO A 325 -20.35 27.76 11.46
N GLY A 326 -20.81 27.35 12.65
CA GLY A 326 -22.11 26.72 12.85
C GLY A 326 -22.17 25.24 12.45
N VAL A 327 -21.02 24.63 12.14
CA VAL A 327 -20.87 23.19 11.90
C VAL A 327 -19.95 22.62 12.97
N ASP A 328 -20.32 21.44 13.44
CA ASP A 328 -19.48 20.57 14.27
C ASP A 328 -19.05 19.43 13.34
N ALA A 329 -17.88 19.58 12.74
CA ALA A 329 -17.40 18.70 11.69
C ALA A 329 -17.01 17.34 12.25
N SER A 330 -16.39 17.30 13.44
CA SER A 330 -16.02 16.07 14.13
C SER A 330 -17.24 15.19 14.44
N ALA A 331 -18.39 15.77 14.81
CA ALA A 331 -19.61 15.02 15.03
C ALA A 331 -20.34 14.62 13.72
N ARG A 332 -20.27 15.47 12.69
CA ARG A 332 -21.11 15.32 11.48
C ARG A 332 -20.47 14.42 10.42
N TYR A 333 -19.19 14.63 10.14
CA TYR A 333 -18.51 14.06 8.96
C TYR A 333 -17.45 13.03 9.34
N GLN A 334 -17.60 12.37 10.48
CA GLN A 334 -16.72 11.31 10.92
C GLN A 334 -17.53 10.13 11.48
N LYS A 335 -17.16 8.90 11.11
CA LYS A 335 -17.68 7.64 11.67
C LYS A 335 -16.52 6.84 12.27
N PRO A 336 -16.11 7.11 13.52
CA PRO A 336 -14.97 6.44 14.16
C PRO A 336 -15.10 4.91 14.18
N GLY A 337 -16.31 4.40 14.39
CA GLY A 337 -16.56 2.96 14.41
C GLY A 337 -16.31 2.26 13.07
N LEU A 338 -16.43 2.96 11.95
CA LEU A 338 -16.06 2.44 10.62
C LEU A 338 -14.55 2.53 10.42
N LEU A 339 -13.95 3.70 10.68
CA LEU A 339 -12.49 3.88 10.63
C LEU A 339 -11.74 2.76 11.37
N LEU A 340 -12.13 2.46 12.61
CA LEU A 340 -11.49 1.42 13.41
C LEU A 340 -11.71 0.00 12.85
N ARG A 341 -12.82 -0.27 12.17
CA ARG A 341 -13.06 -1.57 11.53
C ARG A 341 -12.10 -1.76 10.37
N GLU A 342 -12.07 -0.82 9.43
CA GLU A 342 -11.24 -0.90 8.22
C GLU A 342 -9.74 -0.99 8.56
N LEU A 343 -9.26 -0.13 9.46
CA LEU A 343 -7.87 -0.20 9.94
C LEU A 343 -7.57 -1.53 10.65
N GLY A 344 -8.55 -2.05 11.40
CA GLY A 344 -8.50 -3.34 12.06
C GLY A 344 -8.39 -4.51 11.09
N GLU A 345 -8.88 -4.38 9.86
CA GLU A 345 -8.72 -5.43 8.85
C GLU A 345 -7.29 -5.51 8.31
N LEU A 346 -6.70 -4.34 8.01
CA LEU A 346 -5.33 -4.20 7.53
C LEU A 346 -4.31 -4.63 8.59
N ARG A 347 -4.52 -4.20 9.85
CA ARG A 347 -3.63 -4.43 10.98
C ARG A 347 -4.32 -5.30 12.04
N TRP A 348 -4.83 -6.45 11.63
CA TRP A 348 -5.61 -7.40 12.43
C TRP A 348 -4.97 -7.95 13.71
N ARG A 349 -3.67 -7.73 13.91
CA ARG A 349 -2.93 -8.07 15.14
C ARG A 349 -2.80 -6.90 16.12
N ASN A 350 -3.05 -5.67 15.65
CA ASN A 350 -3.13 -4.48 16.47
C ASN A 350 -4.55 -4.32 17.02
N LYS A 351 -4.65 -3.79 18.24
CA LYS A 351 -5.91 -3.33 18.82
C LYS A 351 -5.99 -1.82 18.63
N PHE A 352 -6.96 -1.38 17.84
CA PHE A 352 -7.22 0.04 17.67
C PHE A 352 -8.17 0.58 18.73
N SER A 353 -7.93 1.83 19.11
CA SER A 353 -8.87 2.69 19.83
C SER A 353 -8.92 4.06 19.14
N PHE A 354 -9.89 4.86 19.56
CA PHE A 354 -10.14 6.18 19.01
C PHE A 354 -10.57 7.07 20.15
N ASP A 355 -9.99 8.26 20.21
CA ASP A 355 -10.55 9.40 20.89
C ASP A 355 -10.54 10.62 19.96
N SER A 356 -11.23 11.66 20.42
CA SER A 356 -11.37 12.87 19.64
C SER A 356 -11.49 14.08 20.53
N GLN A 357 -10.93 15.19 20.05
CA GLN A 357 -11.10 16.48 20.66
C GLN A 357 -11.21 17.59 19.61
N ASP A 358 -12.01 18.60 19.95
CA ASP A 358 -12.09 19.82 19.16
C ASP A 358 -11.02 20.81 19.63
N LEU A 359 -10.33 21.37 18.65
CA LEU A 359 -9.26 22.33 18.83
C LEU A 359 -9.73 23.72 18.41
N PRO A 360 -9.28 24.78 19.10
CA PRO A 360 -9.54 26.13 18.64
C PRO A 360 -8.82 26.37 17.30
N TYR A 361 -9.57 26.75 16.27
CA TYR A 361 -9.00 27.31 15.04
C TYR A 361 -8.59 28.78 15.29
N ASP A 362 -7.52 28.94 16.06
CA ASP A 362 -7.01 30.25 16.46
C ASP A 362 -6.23 30.95 15.34
N ALA A 363 -5.75 32.17 15.63
CA ALA A 363 -5.03 32.97 14.65
C ALA A 363 -3.72 32.30 14.16
N GLY A 364 -3.09 31.46 14.98
CA GLY A 364 -1.87 30.73 14.59
C GLY A 364 -2.18 29.57 13.66
N ALA A 365 -3.16 28.74 14.02
CA ALA A 365 -3.63 27.65 13.18
C ALA A 365 -4.13 28.18 11.82
N ALA A 366 -4.90 29.27 11.85
CA ALA A 366 -5.42 29.91 10.64
C ALA A 366 -4.31 30.51 9.77
N ALA A 367 -3.29 31.14 10.37
CA ALA A 367 -2.18 31.71 9.61
C ALA A 367 -1.32 30.63 8.94
N CYS A 368 -1.03 29.52 9.63
CA CYS A 368 -0.26 28.41 9.04
C CYS A 368 -1.05 27.66 7.96
N TYR A 369 -2.38 27.53 8.13
CA TYR A 369 -3.26 26.98 7.10
C TYR A 369 -3.33 27.88 5.86
N ALA A 370 -3.53 29.20 6.05
CA ALA A 370 -3.52 30.14 4.93
C ALA A 370 -2.16 30.17 4.23
N GLY A 371 -1.06 30.16 4.99
CA GLY A 371 0.29 30.08 4.43
C GLY A 371 0.53 28.82 3.61
N LEU A 372 -0.03 27.68 4.00
CA LEU A 372 0.01 26.46 3.18
C LEU A 372 -0.62 26.70 1.80
N LEU A 373 -1.81 27.32 1.76
CA LEU A 373 -2.53 27.61 0.51
C LEU A 373 -1.85 28.68 -0.35
N GLU A 374 -1.17 29.63 0.28
CA GLU A 374 -0.48 30.75 -0.39
C GLU A 374 0.97 30.40 -0.77
N GLU A 375 1.42 29.16 -0.51
CA GLU A 375 2.81 28.71 -0.65
C GLU A 375 3.81 29.56 0.20
N GLU A 376 3.34 30.10 1.32
CA GLU A 376 4.11 30.90 2.27
C GLU A 376 4.36 30.15 3.59
N SER A 377 5.63 29.98 3.96
CA SER A 377 5.99 29.34 5.23
C SER A 377 5.64 30.24 6.43
N CYS A 378 4.84 29.75 7.39
CA CYS A 378 4.59 30.42 8.67
C CYS A 378 5.76 30.31 9.66
N TYR A 379 6.77 29.47 9.35
CA TYR A 379 8.01 29.27 10.11
C TYR A 379 9.28 29.51 9.25
N PRO A 380 9.44 30.70 8.64
CA PRO A 380 10.49 30.95 7.64
C PRO A 380 11.92 30.75 8.18
N GLU A 381 12.13 30.87 9.49
CA GLU A 381 13.41 30.64 10.15
C GLU A 381 13.88 29.17 10.12
N THR A 382 12.97 28.23 9.87
CA THR A 382 13.30 26.80 9.77
C THR A 382 13.89 26.42 8.41
N GLY A 383 13.59 27.22 7.37
CA GLY A 383 13.96 26.93 5.98
C GLY A 383 13.15 25.80 5.32
N TYR A 384 12.13 25.27 6.00
CA TYR A 384 11.20 24.31 5.43
C TYR A 384 10.19 24.98 4.48
N PRO A 385 9.64 24.23 3.50
CA PRO A 385 8.62 24.77 2.59
C PRO A 385 7.29 25.01 3.32
N ALA A 386 6.38 25.74 2.68
CA ALA A 386 5.04 26.00 3.20
C ALA A 386 4.25 24.72 3.50
N TRP A 387 4.54 23.61 2.81
CA TRP A 387 3.93 22.31 3.10
C TRP A 387 4.17 21.83 4.54
N ALA A 388 5.33 22.15 5.11
CA ALA A 388 5.67 21.82 6.49
C ALA A 388 4.92 22.66 7.54
N ASN A 389 4.13 23.67 7.13
CA ASN A 389 3.46 24.58 8.05
C ASN A 389 2.60 23.85 9.08
N LEU A 390 1.79 22.88 8.63
CA LEU A 390 0.90 22.15 9.52
C LEU A 390 1.68 21.21 10.44
N TYR A 391 2.70 20.51 9.92
CA TYR A 391 3.61 19.71 10.73
C TYR A 391 4.29 20.55 11.82
N LEU A 392 4.88 21.69 11.48
CA LEU A 392 5.59 22.55 12.42
C LEU A 392 4.67 23.13 13.49
N TYR A 393 3.51 23.65 13.08
CA TYR A 393 2.52 24.19 14.02
C TYR A 393 2.04 23.13 15.01
N ASN A 394 1.68 21.94 14.51
CA ASN A 394 1.18 20.87 15.36
C ASN A 394 2.28 20.25 16.23
N ARG A 395 3.53 20.22 15.75
CA ARG A 395 4.68 19.80 16.56
C ARG A 395 4.92 20.70 17.77
N GLU A 396 4.83 22.03 17.61
CA GLU A 396 4.95 22.97 18.72
C GLU A 396 3.81 22.86 19.73
N ASN A 397 2.65 22.40 19.26
CA ASN A 397 1.43 22.29 20.05
C ASN A 397 1.11 20.86 20.51
N LEU A 398 1.94 19.86 20.17
CA LEU A 398 1.64 18.44 20.32
C LEU A 398 1.29 18.01 21.74
N ALA A 399 1.83 18.70 22.75
CA ALA A 399 1.58 18.40 24.16
C ALA A 399 0.09 18.52 24.56
N ARG A 400 -0.72 19.24 23.78
CA ARG A 400 -2.17 19.38 24.04
C ARG A 400 -3.02 18.31 23.38
N THR A 401 -2.44 17.51 22.47
CA THR A 401 -3.14 16.41 21.79
C THR A 401 -2.84 15.07 22.42
N ARG A 402 -1.62 14.88 22.90
CA ARG A 402 -1.24 13.66 23.63
C ARG A 402 -1.89 13.59 25.01
N ASP A 403 -3.04 12.94 25.09
CA ASP A 403 -3.85 12.85 26.30
C ASP A 403 -3.92 11.43 26.88
N ASP A 404 -3.38 10.45 26.16
CA ASP A 404 -3.46 9.04 26.50
C ASP A 404 -2.69 8.69 27.79
N GLN A 405 -1.74 9.53 28.22
CA GLN A 405 -0.87 9.30 29.39
C GLN A 405 -0.10 7.96 29.33
N GLY A 406 0.22 7.47 28.13
CA GLY A 406 0.84 6.17 27.90
C GLY A 406 -0.09 4.99 28.15
N ARG A 407 -1.40 5.18 27.95
CA ARG A 407 -2.41 4.10 27.98
C ARG A 407 -2.30 3.19 26.75
N VAL A 408 -1.73 3.68 25.65
CA VAL A 408 -1.45 2.90 24.44
C VAL A 408 0.05 2.85 24.11
N ASP A 409 0.43 1.88 23.27
CA ASP A 409 1.82 1.71 22.83
C ASP A 409 2.19 2.76 21.76
N TYR A 410 1.21 3.19 20.97
CA TYR A 410 1.35 4.20 19.94
C TYR A 410 0.07 5.04 19.83
N GLU A 411 0.23 6.36 19.79
CA GLU A 411 -0.83 7.34 19.59
C GLU A 411 -0.53 8.04 18.25
N LEU A 412 -1.47 7.99 17.32
CA LEU A 412 -1.38 8.60 16.00
C LEU A 412 -2.22 9.89 15.98
N PRO A 413 -1.58 11.07 15.99
CA PRO A 413 -2.29 12.32 15.84
C PRO A 413 -2.84 12.48 14.42
N VAL A 414 -4.16 12.62 14.32
CA VAL A 414 -4.90 12.94 13.09
C VAL A 414 -5.47 14.35 13.24
N PHE A 415 -5.02 15.30 12.44
CA PHE A 415 -5.45 16.69 12.48
C PHE A 415 -6.44 17.00 11.35
N ASN A 416 -7.70 17.20 11.70
CA ASN A 416 -8.75 17.57 10.76
C ASN A 416 -8.89 19.10 10.74
N TYR A 417 -8.81 19.73 9.58
CA TYR A 417 -9.08 21.16 9.40
C TYR A 417 -10.46 21.33 8.77
N ALA A 418 -11.43 21.71 9.60
CA ALA A 418 -12.77 22.06 9.14
C ALA A 418 -12.86 23.56 8.90
N VAL A 419 -12.86 24.00 7.65
CA VAL A 419 -12.84 25.42 7.30
C VAL A 419 -14.15 25.87 6.66
N GLY A 420 -14.45 27.16 6.78
CA GLY A 420 -15.63 27.75 6.14
C GLY A 420 -15.53 27.80 4.62
N ALA A 421 -16.63 28.18 3.98
CA ALA A 421 -16.68 28.42 2.53
C ALA A 421 -15.61 29.45 2.10
N ASP A 422 -15.16 29.34 0.86
CA ASP A 422 -14.21 30.26 0.21
C ASP A 422 -12.81 30.36 0.84
N VAL A 423 -12.50 29.59 1.90
CA VAL A 423 -11.15 29.55 2.50
C VAL A 423 -10.17 28.78 1.60
N GLY A 424 -10.66 27.76 0.90
CA GLY A 424 -9.86 26.85 0.10
C GLY A 424 -9.35 25.65 0.90
N SER A 425 -8.93 24.62 0.17
CA SER A 425 -8.38 23.38 0.72
C SER A 425 -7.25 22.87 -0.18
N PRO A 426 -6.11 22.43 0.38
CA PRO A 426 -4.98 21.97 -0.42
C PRO A 426 -5.21 20.57 -1.03
N ALA A 427 -6.02 19.75 -0.36
CA ALA A 427 -6.12 18.31 -0.57
C ALA A 427 -7.38 17.77 0.13
N LEU A 428 -7.71 16.48 -0.07
CA LEU A 428 -8.63 15.79 0.87
C LEU A 428 -7.90 15.46 2.18
N GLY A 429 -6.67 14.94 2.07
CA GLY A 429 -5.79 14.67 3.19
C GLY A 429 -4.35 14.42 2.75
N PHE A 430 -3.48 14.16 3.71
CA PHE A 430 -2.16 13.56 3.48
C PHE A 430 -1.60 13.01 4.81
N ALA A 431 -0.87 11.90 4.74
CA ALA A 431 0.01 11.45 5.80
C ALA A 431 1.42 12.05 5.63
N ASP A 432 1.94 12.67 6.69
CA ASP A 432 3.17 13.46 6.64
C ASP A 432 4.34 12.78 7.36
N GLU A 433 5.54 13.27 7.10
CA GLU A 433 6.80 12.79 7.68
C GLU A 433 7.47 13.83 8.59
N ASP A 434 8.68 13.54 9.09
CA ASP A 434 9.34 14.34 10.12
C ASP A 434 10.21 15.49 9.56
N TYR A 435 10.33 15.56 8.24
CA TYR A 435 11.17 16.45 7.42
C TYR A 435 12.68 16.28 7.66
N VAL A 436 13.09 15.17 8.28
CA VAL A 436 14.47 14.94 8.70
C VAL A 436 14.97 13.59 8.23
N THR A 437 14.15 12.56 8.41
CA THR A 437 14.48 11.18 8.13
C THR A 437 13.51 10.55 7.14
N GLY A 438 12.30 11.07 6.99
CA GLY A 438 11.22 10.41 6.27
C GLY A 438 10.43 9.41 7.12
N ASP A 439 10.54 9.51 8.46
CA ASP A 439 9.67 8.78 9.40
C ASP A 439 8.28 9.41 9.40
N GLN A 440 7.23 8.59 9.39
CA GLN A 440 5.86 9.07 9.46
C GLN A 440 5.58 9.76 10.80
N THR A 441 4.78 10.84 10.78
CA THR A 441 4.48 11.64 11.98
C THR A 441 2.98 11.79 12.23
N TYR A 442 2.29 12.55 11.40
CA TYR A 442 0.90 12.97 11.57
C TYR A 442 0.10 12.68 10.31
N VAL A 443 -1.22 12.63 10.48
CA VAL A 443 -2.16 12.63 9.37
C VAL A 443 -2.92 13.95 9.36
N PHE A 444 -3.08 14.57 8.20
CA PHE A 444 -3.87 15.77 7.99
C PHE A 444 -5.05 15.45 7.08
N THR A 445 -6.23 15.98 7.42
CA THR A 445 -7.42 15.86 6.58
C THR A 445 -8.17 17.19 6.55
N PHE A 446 -8.92 17.41 5.49
CA PHE A 446 -9.55 18.69 5.22
C PHE A 446 -11.02 18.51 4.89
N ILE A 447 -11.86 19.39 5.42
CA ILE A 447 -13.29 19.41 5.12
C ILE A 447 -13.78 20.85 5.01
N SER A 448 -14.60 21.11 4.01
CA SER A 448 -15.23 22.39 3.74
C SER A 448 -16.61 22.17 3.09
N PRO A 449 -17.46 23.20 2.97
CA PRO A 449 -18.71 23.10 2.21
C PRO A 449 -18.52 22.53 0.80
N GLU A 450 -17.48 22.94 0.09
CA GLU A 450 -17.19 22.55 -1.30
C GLU A 450 -16.75 21.08 -1.40
N ILE A 451 -15.99 20.58 -0.42
CA ILE A 451 -15.61 19.16 -0.33
C ILE A 451 -16.85 18.29 -0.08
N VAL A 452 -17.74 18.74 0.82
CA VAL A 452 -19.01 18.04 1.10
C VAL A 452 -19.93 18.05 -0.12
N GLU A 453 -20.03 19.18 -0.84
CA GLU A 453 -20.80 19.27 -2.08
C GLU A 453 -20.23 18.35 -3.17
N SER A 454 -18.91 18.15 -3.17
CA SER A 454 -18.23 17.18 -4.03
C SER A 454 -18.47 15.73 -3.60
N GLY A 455 -19.05 15.48 -2.43
CA GLY A 455 -19.46 14.17 -1.95
C GLY A 455 -18.51 13.50 -0.95
N TYR A 456 -17.49 14.20 -0.44
CA TYR A 456 -16.53 13.62 0.51
C TYR A 456 -16.82 14.02 1.95
N GLY A 457 -16.61 13.08 2.88
CA GLY A 457 -16.47 13.34 4.31
C GLY A 457 -15.05 13.17 4.81
N LEU A 458 -14.88 13.04 6.13
CA LEU A 458 -13.57 12.79 6.74
C LEU A 458 -13.28 11.29 6.88
N THR A 459 -14.29 10.41 6.98
CA THR A 459 -14.03 9.03 7.40
C THR A 459 -13.20 8.25 6.40
N THR A 460 -13.57 8.29 5.12
CA THR A 460 -12.87 7.60 4.02
C THR A 460 -11.47 8.17 3.82
N THR A 461 -11.33 9.49 3.85
CA THR A 461 -10.05 10.20 3.85
C THR A 461 -9.16 9.76 5.02
N GLN A 462 -9.68 9.69 6.24
CA GLN A 462 -8.92 9.22 7.40
C GLN A 462 -8.48 7.75 7.26
N ILE A 463 -9.34 6.88 6.72
CA ILE A 463 -8.95 5.48 6.46
C ILE A 463 -7.78 5.44 5.46
N HIS A 464 -7.87 6.21 4.38
CA HIS A 464 -6.84 6.33 3.35
C HIS A 464 -5.51 6.83 3.93
N GLU A 465 -5.51 7.99 4.59
CA GLU A 465 -4.28 8.60 5.10
C GLU A 465 -3.66 7.84 6.26
N VAL A 466 -4.47 7.29 7.17
CA VAL A 466 -3.93 6.39 8.20
C VAL A 466 -3.40 5.11 7.55
N GLY A 467 -3.97 4.66 6.44
CA GLY A 467 -3.42 3.59 5.60
C GLY A 467 -1.99 3.89 5.14
N HIS A 468 -1.74 5.11 4.64
CA HIS A 468 -0.38 5.57 4.33
C HIS A 468 0.53 5.54 5.54
N HIS A 469 0.10 6.10 6.67
CA HIS A 469 0.85 6.11 7.92
C HIS A 469 1.24 4.70 8.40
N LEU A 470 0.40 3.71 8.10
CA LEU A 470 0.64 2.29 8.36
C LEU A 470 1.48 1.58 7.27
N GLY A 471 1.98 2.34 6.30
CA GLY A 471 2.95 1.95 5.28
C GLY A 471 2.35 1.62 3.91
N MET A 472 1.05 1.81 3.68
CA MET A 472 0.45 1.55 2.37
C MET A 472 0.86 2.63 1.36
N SER A 473 0.95 2.24 0.09
CA SER A 473 1.18 3.15 -1.04
C SER A 473 -0.09 3.26 -1.86
N HIS A 474 -0.24 4.34 -2.61
CA HIS A 474 -1.23 4.37 -3.67
C HIS A 474 -0.93 3.28 -4.70
N PRO A 475 -1.95 2.76 -5.39
CA PRO A 475 -1.75 1.83 -6.47
C PRO A 475 -1.46 2.52 -7.82
N HIS A 476 -1.02 3.78 -7.84
CA HIS A 476 -0.62 4.52 -9.06
C HIS A 476 0.78 5.16 -8.99
N ASP A 477 1.36 5.31 -7.79
CA ASP A 477 2.73 5.75 -7.58
C ASP A 477 3.54 4.61 -6.95
N GLY A 478 4.77 4.37 -7.41
CA GLY A 478 5.48 3.17 -7.02
C GLY A 478 6.98 3.24 -7.13
N TYR A 479 7.60 2.09 -6.91
CA TYR A 479 9.03 1.89 -7.06
C TYR A 479 9.30 0.66 -7.92
N ASP A 480 10.22 0.78 -8.87
CA ASP A 480 10.75 -0.35 -9.63
C ASP A 480 12.18 -0.66 -9.16
N SER A 481 12.32 -1.72 -8.37
CA SER A 481 13.61 -2.07 -7.76
C SER A 481 14.66 -2.63 -8.72
N GLU A 482 14.29 -3.01 -9.95
CA GLU A 482 15.27 -3.42 -10.96
C GLU A 482 15.96 -2.24 -11.63
N THR A 483 15.24 -1.13 -11.83
CA THR A 483 15.80 0.11 -12.37
C THR A 483 16.20 1.11 -11.28
N GLY A 484 15.72 0.92 -10.04
CA GLY A 484 15.94 1.83 -8.93
C GLY A 484 15.12 3.13 -9.04
N VAL A 485 14.01 3.10 -9.77
CA VAL A 485 13.21 4.31 -10.11
C VAL A 485 11.94 4.33 -9.28
N ALA A 486 11.75 5.40 -8.49
CA ALA A 486 10.42 5.81 -8.04
C ALA A 486 9.69 6.49 -9.20
N TYR A 487 8.43 6.16 -9.40
CA TYR A 487 7.63 6.70 -10.50
C TYR A 487 6.23 7.08 -10.01
N GLU A 488 5.71 8.11 -10.66
CA GLU A 488 4.36 8.64 -10.52
C GLU A 488 3.61 8.41 -11.84
N PRO A 489 2.27 8.51 -11.85
CA PRO A 489 1.46 8.23 -13.02
C PRO A 489 1.42 9.43 -14.00
N VAL A 490 2.59 9.92 -14.39
CA VAL A 490 2.80 11.03 -15.34
C VAL A 490 3.73 10.61 -16.48
N GLY A 491 3.66 11.31 -17.62
CA GLY A 491 4.59 11.15 -18.73
C GLY A 491 4.78 9.69 -19.15
N ALA A 492 6.00 9.15 -19.03
CA ALA A 492 6.31 7.78 -19.46
C ALA A 492 5.59 6.67 -18.68
N PHE A 493 4.98 6.99 -17.53
CA PHE A 493 4.27 6.06 -16.64
C PHE A 493 2.79 6.39 -16.47
N PHE A 494 2.21 7.30 -17.26
CA PHE A 494 0.81 7.72 -17.11
C PHE A 494 -0.20 6.56 -17.04
N TYR A 495 0.03 5.47 -17.78
CA TYR A 495 -0.78 4.25 -17.71
C TYR A 495 -0.82 3.57 -16.33
N ALA A 496 0.01 3.98 -15.37
CA ALA A 496 0.03 3.47 -14.01
C ALA A 496 -1.25 3.81 -13.24
N TRP A 497 -2.01 4.84 -13.67
CA TRP A 497 -3.36 5.11 -13.17
C TRP A 497 -4.30 3.90 -13.23
N ALA A 498 -4.04 2.92 -14.11
CA ALA A 498 -4.83 1.69 -14.17
C ALA A 498 -4.79 0.88 -12.86
N GLY A 499 -3.81 1.12 -11.97
CA GLY A 499 -3.74 0.42 -10.69
C GLY A 499 -4.78 0.88 -9.66
N ASP A 500 -5.31 2.10 -9.78
CA ASP A 500 -6.45 2.58 -8.98
C ASP A 500 -7.74 1.80 -9.24
N GLU A 501 -7.81 1.10 -10.37
CA GLU A 501 -8.95 0.26 -10.72
C GLU A 501 -8.83 -1.11 -10.02
N ASN A 502 -8.88 -1.07 -8.68
CA ASN A 502 -8.84 -2.22 -7.77
C ASN A 502 -9.69 -1.95 -6.50
N ASN A 503 -9.92 -3.00 -5.70
CA ASN A 503 -10.77 -2.95 -4.50
C ASN A 503 -10.01 -2.41 -3.28
N THR A 504 -9.45 -1.20 -3.38
CA THR A 504 -8.73 -0.55 -2.28
C THR A 504 -9.18 0.88 -2.03
N ILE A 505 -9.25 1.25 -0.75
CA ILE A 505 -9.37 2.63 -0.28
C ILE A 505 -8.14 3.45 -0.67
N MET A 506 -6.97 2.83 -0.89
CA MET A 506 -5.74 3.54 -1.28
C MET A 506 -5.76 4.08 -2.72
N SER A 507 -6.83 3.82 -3.47
CA SER A 507 -7.01 4.34 -4.83
C SER A 507 -7.66 5.72 -4.79
N TYR A 508 -7.51 6.52 -5.85
CA TYR A 508 -8.23 7.79 -5.98
C TYR A 508 -9.58 7.65 -6.68
N ILE A 509 -9.99 6.43 -7.02
CA ILE A 509 -11.23 6.19 -7.77
C ILE A 509 -12.46 6.15 -6.85
N ASP A 510 -12.28 6.14 -5.53
CA ASP A 510 -13.29 6.29 -4.46
C ASP A 510 -14.60 5.52 -4.68
N VAL A 511 -14.51 4.27 -5.13
CA VAL A 511 -15.67 3.37 -5.29
C VAL A 511 -15.73 2.26 -4.23
N ASN A 512 -14.83 2.33 -3.25
CA ASN A 512 -14.61 1.32 -2.22
C ASN A 512 -13.89 1.94 -1.02
N TRP A 513 -14.19 1.44 0.18
CA TRP A 513 -13.58 1.85 1.44
C TRP A 513 -12.74 0.78 2.15
N ASP A 514 -12.68 -0.43 1.60
CA ASP A 514 -11.89 -1.56 2.11
C ASP A 514 -10.41 -1.49 1.72
N PHE A 515 -9.56 -2.16 2.50
CA PHE A 515 -8.21 -2.52 2.03
C PHE A 515 -8.27 -3.81 1.19
N SER A 516 -7.68 -3.77 -0.01
CA SER A 516 -7.68 -4.93 -0.91
C SER A 516 -6.93 -6.12 -0.33
N GLN A 517 -7.15 -7.30 -0.90
CA GLN A 517 -6.36 -8.49 -0.60
C GLN A 517 -4.87 -8.27 -0.91
N PHE A 518 -4.54 -7.38 -1.84
CA PHE A 518 -3.15 -7.01 -2.15
C PHE A 518 -2.53 -6.17 -1.04
N ASP A 519 -3.28 -5.20 -0.49
CA ASP A 519 -2.83 -4.37 0.64
C ASP A 519 -2.62 -5.22 1.89
N ARG A 520 -3.59 -6.09 2.21
CA ARG A 520 -3.49 -7.02 3.35
C ARG A 520 -2.28 -7.95 3.21
N ASP A 521 -2.04 -8.50 2.00
CA ASP A 521 -0.87 -9.32 1.75
C ASP A 521 0.45 -8.55 1.89
N ASN A 522 0.55 -7.33 1.35
CA ASN A 522 1.75 -6.50 1.45
C ASN A 522 2.00 -6.09 2.90
N SER A 523 0.99 -5.62 3.63
CA SER A 523 1.05 -5.31 5.06
C SER A 523 1.57 -6.50 5.87
N ASP A 524 1.00 -7.69 5.70
CA ASP A 524 1.46 -8.90 6.40
C ASP A 524 2.90 -9.28 6.02
N ARG A 525 3.30 -9.12 4.75
CA ARG A 525 4.69 -9.40 4.31
C ARG A 525 5.67 -8.43 4.98
N PHE A 526 5.37 -7.14 4.94
CA PHE A 526 6.20 -6.10 5.53
C PHE A 526 6.29 -6.28 7.06
N LEU A 527 5.18 -6.57 7.73
CA LEU A 527 5.16 -6.85 9.17
C LEU A 527 5.88 -8.13 9.56
N THR A 528 5.87 -9.14 8.70
CA THR A 528 6.69 -10.35 8.89
C THR A 528 8.18 -9.99 8.96
N ALA A 529 8.65 -9.11 8.06
CA ALA A 529 10.01 -8.60 8.07
C ALA A 529 10.29 -7.75 9.29
N ALA A 530 9.44 -6.76 9.58
CA ALA A 530 9.59 -5.82 10.69
C ALA A 530 9.70 -6.51 12.05
N TYR A 531 8.84 -7.49 12.33
CA TYR A 531 8.90 -8.24 13.59
C TYR A 531 10.11 -9.17 13.67
N TRP A 532 10.53 -9.78 12.56
CA TRP A 532 11.76 -10.59 12.53
C TRP A 532 12.97 -9.71 12.83
N GLU A 533 13.01 -8.55 12.21
CA GLU A 533 14.05 -7.56 12.40
C GLU A 533 14.10 -7.02 13.84
N ALA A 534 12.95 -6.68 14.42
CA ALA A 534 12.86 -6.32 15.83
C ALA A 534 13.37 -7.44 16.74
N ALA A 535 13.07 -8.71 16.42
CA ALA A 535 13.58 -9.86 17.14
C ALA A 535 15.12 -9.98 17.04
N ASN A 536 15.68 -9.77 15.85
CA ASN A 536 17.12 -9.74 15.62
C ASN A 536 17.80 -8.62 16.43
N ARG A 537 17.27 -7.39 16.40
CA ARG A 537 17.80 -6.27 17.18
C ARG A 537 17.81 -6.59 18.67
N LEU A 538 16.70 -7.10 19.20
CA LEU A 538 16.59 -7.43 20.62
C LEU A 538 17.47 -8.63 21.01
N ALA A 539 17.63 -9.61 20.12
CA ALA A 539 18.50 -10.75 20.36
C ALA A 539 19.97 -10.34 20.54
N ALA A 540 20.41 -9.24 19.93
CA ALA A 540 21.77 -8.71 20.12
C ALA A 540 22.03 -8.20 21.55
N THR A 541 20.98 -7.87 22.31
CA THR A 541 21.13 -7.40 23.70
C THR A 541 21.11 -8.56 24.71
N VAL A 542 20.81 -9.78 24.28
CA VAL A 542 20.72 -10.95 25.15
C VAL A 542 22.12 -11.48 25.50
N PRO A 543 22.43 -11.77 26.77
CA PRO A 543 23.75 -12.28 27.16
C PRO A 543 24.15 -13.55 26.42
N ALA A 544 25.42 -13.61 25.99
CA ALA A 544 25.98 -14.78 25.33
C ALA A 544 25.82 -16.06 26.18
N GLY A 545 25.40 -17.16 25.54
CA GLY A 545 25.10 -18.43 26.22
C GLY A 545 23.65 -18.54 26.74
N THR A 546 22.80 -17.55 26.51
CA THR A 546 21.34 -17.64 26.70
C THR A 546 20.69 -18.18 25.43
N SER A 547 19.84 -19.20 25.55
CA SER A 547 19.22 -19.88 24.41
C SER A 547 18.04 -19.08 23.84
N LEU A 548 18.06 -18.85 22.52
CA LEU A 548 16.94 -18.29 21.73
C LEU A 548 16.42 -19.30 20.70
N HIS A 549 16.64 -20.60 20.90
CA HIS A 549 16.27 -21.64 19.94
C HIS A 549 14.76 -21.69 19.63
N GLN A 550 13.90 -21.30 20.57
CA GLN A 550 12.46 -21.24 20.31
C GLN A 550 12.10 -20.10 19.34
N ALA A 551 12.70 -18.93 19.51
CA ALA A 551 12.53 -17.81 18.57
C ALA A 551 13.07 -18.19 17.18
N ASP A 552 14.26 -18.80 17.12
CA ASP A 552 14.84 -19.30 15.87
C ASP A 552 13.93 -20.31 15.15
N ALA A 553 13.35 -21.26 15.89
CA ALA A 553 12.41 -22.23 15.34
C ALA A 553 11.13 -21.56 14.80
N LEU A 554 10.57 -20.59 15.53
CA LEU A 554 9.40 -19.83 15.08
C LEU A 554 9.68 -19.08 13.78
N LEU A 555 10.83 -18.42 13.66
CA LEU A 555 11.26 -17.75 12.42
C LEU A 555 11.46 -18.73 11.26
N GLY A 556 11.94 -19.95 11.55
CA GLY A 556 12.00 -21.04 10.58
C GLY A 556 10.63 -21.42 10.02
N VAL A 557 9.61 -21.51 10.89
CA VAL A 557 8.22 -21.78 10.47
C VAL A 557 7.61 -20.56 9.77
N ALA A 558 7.89 -19.34 10.23
CA ALA A 558 7.46 -18.09 9.59
C ALA A 558 7.96 -18.02 8.15
N LYS A 559 9.24 -18.30 7.92
CA LYS A 559 9.83 -18.39 6.58
C LYS A 559 9.15 -19.43 5.69
N ALA A 560 8.79 -20.58 6.26
CA ALA A 560 8.09 -21.63 5.52
C ALA A 560 6.64 -21.24 5.18
N ALA A 561 5.96 -20.47 6.04
CA ALA A 561 4.63 -19.92 5.78
C ALA A 561 4.69 -18.81 4.71
N PHE A 562 5.67 -17.90 4.82
CA PHE A 562 5.94 -16.85 3.85
C PHE A 562 6.16 -17.43 2.44
N ALA A 563 7.03 -18.43 2.31
CA ALA A 563 7.27 -19.12 1.03
C ALA A 563 6.04 -19.89 0.48
N LYS A 564 5.05 -20.18 1.32
CA LYS A 564 3.77 -20.78 0.92
C LYS A 564 2.69 -19.74 0.60
N HIS A 565 3.00 -18.45 0.74
CA HIS A 565 2.09 -17.31 0.56
C HIS A 565 0.96 -17.30 1.60
N ASP A 566 1.29 -17.76 2.81
CA ASP A 566 0.40 -17.71 3.98
C ASP A 566 0.91 -16.57 4.90
N TYR A 567 0.69 -15.34 4.44
CA TYR A 567 1.34 -14.16 5.03
C TYR A 567 0.81 -13.82 6.42
N ARG A 568 -0.50 -13.98 6.67
CA ARG A 568 -1.07 -13.86 8.03
C ARG A 568 -0.38 -14.80 9.02
N VAL A 569 -0.13 -16.05 8.64
CA VAL A 569 0.58 -17.01 9.51
C VAL A 569 2.05 -16.64 9.65
N ALA A 570 2.71 -16.21 8.58
CA ALA A 570 4.10 -15.76 8.64
C ALA A 570 4.27 -14.58 9.61
N TYR A 571 3.39 -13.59 9.53
CA TYR A 571 3.38 -12.43 10.41
C TYR A 571 3.18 -12.86 11.87
N ALA A 572 2.13 -13.62 12.18
CA ALA A 572 1.85 -14.07 13.54
C ALA A 572 3.02 -14.88 14.16
N LEU A 573 3.74 -15.65 13.35
CA LEU A 573 4.91 -16.41 13.80
C LEU A 573 6.15 -15.54 14.03
N SER A 574 6.41 -14.55 13.16
CA SER A 574 7.48 -13.56 13.38
C SER A 574 7.24 -12.73 14.65
N GLU A 575 5.99 -12.34 14.88
CA GLU A 575 5.59 -11.66 16.11
C GLU A 575 5.79 -12.55 17.35
N ALA A 576 5.39 -13.82 17.27
CA ALA A 576 5.61 -14.77 18.36
C ALA A 576 7.11 -14.96 18.63
N ALA A 577 7.96 -14.98 17.60
CA ALA A 577 9.41 -15.04 17.75
C ALA A 577 9.96 -13.81 18.48
N TYR A 578 9.52 -12.61 18.10
CA TYR A 578 9.86 -11.37 18.84
C TYR A 578 9.48 -11.48 20.31
N ALA A 579 8.26 -11.92 20.62
CA ALA A 579 7.79 -12.07 22.00
C ALA A 579 8.66 -13.06 22.82
N GLN A 580 9.16 -14.13 22.19
CA GLN A 580 10.10 -15.06 22.84
C GLN A 580 11.44 -14.39 23.17
N VAL A 581 11.99 -13.61 22.23
CA VAL A 581 13.24 -12.87 22.48
C VAL A 581 13.03 -11.82 23.58
N ALA A 582 11.91 -11.11 23.58
CA ALA A 582 11.58 -10.10 24.58
C ALA A 582 11.49 -10.69 25.99
N ALA A 583 10.79 -11.82 26.13
CA ALA A 583 10.69 -12.53 27.40
C ALA A 583 12.07 -12.95 27.95
N VAL A 584 12.98 -13.41 27.07
CA VAL A 584 14.34 -13.81 27.46
C VAL A 584 15.23 -12.61 27.79
N ALA A 585 15.07 -11.49 27.08
CA ALA A 585 15.84 -10.27 27.33
C ALA A 585 15.51 -9.59 28.68
N GLY A 586 14.57 -10.14 29.47
CA GLY A 586 14.10 -9.52 30.71
C GLY A 586 13.28 -8.27 30.48
N LYS A 587 12.95 -7.97 29.22
CA LYS A 587 11.93 -7.01 28.87
C LYS A 587 10.58 -7.68 29.09
N ALA A 588 10.02 -7.53 30.29
CA ALA A 588 8.58 -7.31 30.35
C ALA A 588 8.32 -6.15 29.37
N ALA A 589 7.35 -6.27 28.46
CA ALA A 589 7.01 -5.21 27.50
C ALA A 589 6.89 -3.87 28.23
N VAL A 590 7.98 -3.11 28.28
CA VAL A 590 8.14 -1.86 29.03
C VAL A 590 9.23 -1.08 28.30
N SER A 591 8.76 0.04 27.78
CA SER A 591 9.43 1.06 27.01
C SER A 591 10.78 1.51 27.58
N THR A 592 11.75 1.68 26.67
CA THR A 592 12.57 2.89 26.49
C THR A 592 13.77 2.58 25.60
N LEU A 593 13.65 2.83 24.30
CA LEU A 593 14.78 3.06 23.38
C LEU A 593 14.36 4.12 22.37
N LYS A 594 15.10 5.21 22.28
CA LYS A 594 14.92 6.23 21.24
C LYS A 594 14.99 5.58 19.85
N ALA A 595 14.20 6.11 18.92
CA ALA A 595 14.20 5.75 17.50
C ALA A 595 15.65 5.56 16.99
N GLY A 596 15.87 4.41 16.35
CA GLY A 596 17.18 3.91 15.97
C GLY A 596 17.84 4.77 14.88
N THR A 597 19.16 4.66 14.81
CA THR A 597 19.97 5.25 13.74
C THR A 597 19.53 4.68 12.38
N PRO A 598 19.36 5.52 11.33
CA PRO A 598 19.06 5.05 9.98
C PRO A 598 20.09 4.02 9.50
N ARG A 599 19.63 3.04 8.73
CA ARG A 599 20.49 2.02 8.13
C ARG A 599 21.14 2.54 6.86
N GLU A 600 22.36 2.07 6.62
CA GLU A 600 23.38 2.67 5.76
C GLU A 600 22.91 3.31 4.44
N ASN A 601 23.44 4.52 4.22
CA ASN A 601 23.20 5.45 3.12
C ASN A 601 23.82 5.02 1.78
N THR A 602 23.17 5.45 0.70
CA THR A 602 23.84 5.83 -0.56
C THR A 602 23.10 7.01 -1.20
N ASP A 603 23.80 8.12 -1.42
CA ASP A 603 23.31 9.42 -1.88
C ASP A 603 22.49 9.39 -3.20
N VAL A 604 21.30 10.02 -3.21
CA VAL A 604 20.65 10.66 -4.39
C VAL A 604 19.72 11.79 -3.90
N HIS A 605 19.56 12.85 -4.71
CA HIS A 605 18.85 14.12 -4.43
C HIS A 605 17.35 14.13 -4.75
N GLY A 606 16.60 14.97 -4.02
CA GLY A 606 15.40 15.71 -4.49
C GLY A 606 14.15 15.51 -3.62
N PRO A 607 13.45 16.59 -3.16
CA PRO A 607 12.19 16.45 -2.45
C PRO A 607 11.09 15.98 -3.42
N HIS A 608 10.36 14.93 -3.04
CA HIS A 608 9.15 14.46 -3.71
C HIS A 608 8.09 14.25 -2.65
N GLU A 609 6.93 14.83 -2.90
CA GLU A 609 5.78 14.86 -2.01
C GLU A 609 4.77 13.84 -2.55
N PHE A 610 4.28 12.95 -1.69
CA PHE A 610 3.17 12.05 -2.03
C PHE A 610 1.90 12.79 -1.67
N ILE A 611 1.29 13.46 -2.65
CA ILE A 611 0.18 14.39 -2.40
C ILE A 611 -1.13 13.83 -2.91
N ASP A 612 -2.12 13.79 -2.01
CA ASP A 612 -3.51 13.70 -2.41
C ASP A 612 -4.11 15.07 -2.75
N THR A 613 -3.55 15.74 -3.78
CA THR A 613 -3.99 17.08 -4.15
C THR A 613 -5.43 17.11 -4.68
N LEU A 614 -6.15 18.19 -4.34
CA LEU A 614 -7.33 18.63 -5.09
C LEU A 614 -6.92 19.43 -6.34
N ALA A 615 -5.80 19.06 -6.99
CA ALA A 615 -5.22 19.87 -8.05
C ALA A 615 -6.29 20.15 -9.14
N PRO A 616 -6.44 21.42 -9.55
CA PRO A 616 -7.50 21.84 -10.47
C PRO A 616 -7.39 21.23 -11.88
N ASP A 617 -6.29 20.50 -12.15
CA ASP A 617 -5.92 19.97 -13.46
C ASP A 617 -5.66 18.45 -13.46
N GLY A 618 -5.80 17.75 -12.31
CA GLY A 618 -5.53 16.31 -12.19
C GLY A 618 -6.69 15.40 -12.63
N PRO A 619 -6.53 14.06 -12.71
CA PRO A 619 -7.63 13.14 -13.00
C PRO A 619 -8.80 13.18 -11.98
N ARG A 620 -8.64 13.90 -10.87
CA ARG A 620 -9.72 14.29 -9.93
C ARG A 620 -10.53 15.54 -10.36
N SER A 621 -10.03 16.35 -11.29
CA SER A 621 -10.76 17.44 -11.95
C SER A 621 -11.20 17.00 -13.34
N GLN A 622 -12.35 16.34 -13.41
CA GLN A 622 -13.03 16.18 -14.69
C GLN A 622 -14.39 16.85 -14.55
N SER A 623 -14.41 18.10 -15.06
CA SER A 623 -15.53 18.94 -15.50
C SER A 623 -16.93 18.67 -14.94
#